data_AF-A0A4R3GTK5-F1
#
_entry.id   AF-A0A4R3GTK5-F1
#
_cell.length_a   1.000
_cell.length_b   1.000
_cell.length_c   1.000
_cell.angle_alpha   90.00
_cell.angle_beta   90.00
_cell.angle_gamma   90.00
#
_symmetry.space_group_name_H-M   'P 1'
#
loop_
_entity.id
_entity.type
_entity.pdbx_description
1 polymer ?
#
loop_
_entity_poly.entity_id
_entity_poly.type
_entity_poly.pdbx_seq_one_letter_code
_entity_poly.pdbx_strand_id
1 'polypeptide(L)' 'MSATNFSNCMPEDVDVLAGALYTWCAERNIKLRSQQGLSIASIAIDLYHAGHQTQDTLLFALHERELH' A
#
# COMPACT_ATOMS: atom_id res chain seq x y z
N MET A 1 17.65 -8.91 -6.17
CA MET A 1 16.81 -8.93 -4.95
C MET A 1 17.34 -7.83 -4.05
N SER A 2 16.76 -6.63 -4.15
CA SER A 2 17.20 -5.50 -3.33
C SER A 2 16.58 -5.65 -1.95
N ALA A 3 17.42 -5.73 -0.92
CA ALA A 3 16.97 -5.60 0.46
C ALA A 3 16.31 -4.22 0.59
N THR A 4 15.00 -4.19 0.88
CA THR A 4 14.33 -2.97 1.31
C THR A 4 14.95 -2.56 2.63
N ASN A 5 15.85 -1.58 2.54
CA ASN A 5 16.53 -1.02 3.68
C ASN A 5 15.52 -0.18 4.46
N PHE A 6 14.74 -0.81 5.35
CA PHE A 6 13.77 -0.14 6.24
C PHE A 6 14.45 0.76 7.31
N SER A 7 15.66 1.24 7.04
CA SER A 7 16.49 1.93 8.04
C SER A 7 15.93 3.27 8.50
N ASN A 8 14.81 3.75 7.93
CA ASN A 8 14.15 4.96 8.41
C ASN A 8 12.64 5.01 8.06
N CYS A 9 11.89 3.94 8.33
CA CYS A 9 10.43 4.00 8.24
C CYS A 9 9.89 4.86 9.40
N MET A 10 9.48 6.08 9.09
CA MET A 10 8.87 6.99 10.04
C MET A 10 7.46 6.53 10.38
N PRO A 11 6.93 6.86 11.57
CA PRO A 11 5.55 6.55 11.92
C PRO A 11 4.54 7.02 10.86
N GLU A 12 4.80 8.19 10.26
CA GLU A 12 3.99 8.74 9.17
C GLU A 12 3.94 7.85 7.91
N ASP A 13 5.03 7.15 7.59
CA ASP A 13 5.07 6.22 6.45
C ASP A 13 4.13 5.04 6.71
N VAL A 14 4.12 4.54 7.95
CA VAL A 14 3.24 3.44 8.38
C VAL A 14 1.79 3.89 8.38
N ASP A 15 1.49 5.11 8.84
CA ASP A 15 0.14 5.68 8.80
C ASP A 15 -0.38 5.82 7.36
N VAL A 16 0.45 6.32 6.44
CA VAL A 16 0.10 6.43 5.02
C VAL A 16 -0.21 5.07 4.40
N LEU A 17 0.69 4.09 4.59
CA LEU A 17 0.54 2.74 4.07
C LEU A 17 -0.70 2.06 4.67
N ALA A 18 -0.84 2.12 6.00
CA ALA A 18 -1.97 1.52 6.70
C ALA A 18 -3.29 2.15 6.27
N GLY A 19 -3.38 3.47 6.22
CA GLY A 19 -4.58 4.19 5.79
C GLY A 19 -5.03 3.77 4.40
N ALA A 20 -4.12 3.76 3.43
CA ALA A 20 -4.44 3.36 2.05
C ALA A 20 -4.89 1.89 1.98
N LEU A 21 -4.19 0.98 2.67
CA LEU A 21 -4.51 -0.45 2.68
C LEU A 21 -5.85 -0.75 3.37
N TYR A 22 -6.12 -0.10 4.50
CA TYR A 22 -7.40 -0.26 5.21
C TYR A 22 -8.56 0.27 4.37
N THR A 23 -8.43 1.45 3.74
CA THR A 23 -9.47 1.98 2.86
C THR A 23 -9.72 1.06 1.67
N TRP A 24 -8.66 0.67 0.94
CA TRP A 24 -8.78 -0.21 -0.22
C TRP A 24 -9.44 -1.55 0.13
N CYS A 25 -9.06 -2.13 1.26
CA CYS A 25 -9.63 -3.36 1.77
C CYS A 25 -11.11 -3.19 2.17
N ALA A 26 -11.46 -2.08 2.83
CA ALA A 26 -12.82 -1.80 3.28
C ALA A 26 -13.80 -1.64 2.10
N GLU A 27 -13.40 -0.92 1.05
CA GLU A 27 -14.22 -0.71 -0.17
C GLU A 27 -14.62 -2.02 -0.86
N ARG A 28 -13.78 -3.05 -0.73
CA ARG A 28 -13.93 -4.33 -1.44
C ARG A 28 -14.37 -5.48 -0.55
N ASN A 29 -14.58 -5.24 0.75
CA ASN A 29 -14.81 -6.29 1.75
C ASN A 29 -13.68 -7.35 1.78
N ILE A 30 -12.44 -6.93 1.53
CA ILE A 30 -11.27 -7.80 1.54
C ILE A 30 -10.65 -7.75 2.93
N LYS A 31 -10.29 -8.91 3.47
CA LYS A 31 -9.50 -8.97 4.70
C LYS A 31 -8.04 -8.64 4.36
N LEU A 32 -7.44 -7.68 5.06
CA LEU A 32 -6.03 -7.32 4.87
C LEU A 32 -5.07 -8.52 4.99
N ARG A 33 -5.39 -9.48 5.87
CA ARG A 33 -4.61 -10.72 6.07
C ARG A 33 -4.89 -11.82 5.05
N SER A 34 -5.76 -11.59 4.07
CA SER A 34 -6.00 -12.53 2.97
C SER A 34 -4.85 -12.50 1.97
N GLN A 35 -4.77 -13.51 1.11
CA GLN A 35 -3.78 -13.55 0.03
C GLN A 35 -3.83 -12.28 -0.84
N GLN A 36 -5.04 -11.82 -1.18
CA GLN A 36 -5.25 -10.62 -1.99
C GLN A 36 -4.81 -9.35 -1.23
N GLY A 37 -5.13 -9.26 0.06
CA GLY A 37 -4.69 -8.16 0.91
C GLY A 37 -3.16 -8.08 1.03
N LEU A 38 -2.48 -9.24 1.14
CA LEU A 38 -1.02 -9.31 1.16
C LEU A 38 -0.40 -8.94 -0.20
N SER A 39 -1.00 -9.38 -1.31
CA SER A 39 -0.56 -8.98 -2.66
C SER A 39 -0.65 -7.46 -2.86
N ILE A 40 -1.76 -6.85 -2.45
CA ILE A 40 -1.92 -5.40 -2.50
C ILE A 40 -0.97 -4.67 -1.54
N ALA A 41 -0.71 -5.21 -0.34
CA ALA A 41 0.28 -4.63 0.57
C ALA A 41 1.68 -4.57 -0.06
N SER A 42 2.07 -5.61 -0.81
CA SER A 42 3.34 -5.59 -1.55
C SER A 42 3.35 -4.48 -2.62
N ILE A 43 2.28 -4.36 -3.40
CA ILE A 43 2.16 -3.33 -4.44
C ILE A 43 2.14 -1.92 -3.83
N ALA A 44 1.47 -1.74 -2.69
CA ALA A 44 1.44 -0.47 -1.96
C ALA A 44 2.85 -0.05 -1.51
N ILE A 45 3.69 -0.98 -1.04
CA ILE A 45 5.08 -0.68 -0.69
C ILE A 45 5.88 -0.26 -1.93
N ASP A 46 5.70 -0.95 -3.05
CA ASP A 46 6.38 -0.60 -4.31
C ASP A 46 5.95 0.79 -4.82
N LEU A 47 4.66 1.10 -4.74
CA LEU A 47 4.12 2.42 -5.10
C LEU A 47 4.62 3.52 -4.16
N TYR A 48 4.72 3.24 -2.86
CA TYR A 48 5.25 4.19 -1.88
C TYR A 48 6.70 4.57 -2.23
N HIS A 49 7.53 3.57 -2.53
CA HIS A 49 8.91 3.79 -2.98
C HIS A 49 9.00 4.44 -4.37
N ALA A 50 7.97 4.30 -5.21
CA ALA A 50 7.87 4.98 -6.50
C ALA A 50 7.45 6.46 -6.39
N GLY A 51 7.17 6.97 -5.18
CA GLY A 51 6.87 8.38 -4.92
C GLY A 51 5.41 8.66 -4.52
N HIS A 52 4.57 7.63 -4.40
CA HIS A 52 3.19 7.78 -3.92
C HIS A 52 3.15 7.86 -2.39
N GLN A 53 3.71 8.94 -1.82
CA GLN A 53 3.98 9.06 -0.37
C GLN A 53 2.80 9.59 0.45
N THR A 54 1.61 9.74 -0.15
CA THR A 54 0.40 10.14 0.58
C THR A 54 -0.67 9.09 0.42
N GLN A 55 -1.54 8.94 1.43
CA GLN A 55 -2.62 7.95 1.43
C GLN A 55 -3.48 8.06 0.17
N ASP A 56 -3.85 9.28 -0.23
CA ASP A 56 -4.72 9.54 -1.38
C ASP A 56 -4.05 9.11 -2.70
N THR A 57 -2.79 9.53 -2.90
CA THR A 57 -2.02 9.14 -4.10
C THR A 57 -1.73 7.65 -4.16
N LEU A 58 -1.58 6.99 -3.02
CA LEU A 58 -1.35 5.56 -2.93
C LEU A 58 -2.63 4.78 -3.23
N LEU A 59 -3.75 5.19 -2.64
CA LEU A 59 -5.06 4.60 -2.87
C LEU A 59 -5.48 4.73 -4.34
N PHE A 60 -5.29 5.90 -4.94
CA PHE A 60 -5.54 6.12 -6.37
C PHE A 60 -4.72 5.17 -7.24
N ALA A 61 -3.41 5.07 -6.98
CA ALA A 61 -2.52 4.18 -7.74
C ALA A 61 -2.85 2.69 -7.55
N LEU A 62 -3.30 2.29 -6.35
CA LEU A 62 -3.79 0.93 -6.09
C LEU A 62 -5.04 0.60 -6.92
N HIS A 63 -5.95 1.57 -7.10
CA HIS A 63 -7.11 1.41 -7.96
C HIS A 63 -6.73 1.27 -9.43
N GLU A 64 -5.77 2.05 -9.92
CA GLU A 64 -5.30 1.96 -11.31
C GLU A 64 -4.61 0.62 -11.61
N ARG A 65 -3.88 0.05 -10.64
CA ARG A 65 -3.19 -1.24 -10.79
C ARG A 65 -4.11 -2.46 -10.79
N GLU A 66 -5.33 -2.32 -10.30
CA GLU A 66 -6.35 -3.39 -10.34
C GLU A 66 -7.11 -3.43 -11.67
N LEU A 67 -7.11 -2.32 -12.41
CA LEU A 67 -7.81 -2.18 -13.70
C LEU A 67 -7.01 -2.73 -14.91
N HIS A 68 -5.79 -3.20 -14.69
CA HIS A 68 -4.90 -3.81 -15.70
C HIS A 68 -4.60 -5.28 -15.39
#